data_AF-A0A969XTN6-F1
#
_entry.id   AF-A0A969XTN6-F1
#
_cell.length_a   1.000
_cell.length_b   1.000
_cell.length_c   1.000
_cell.angle_alpha   90.00
_cell.angle_beta   90.00
_cell.angle_gamma   90.00
#
_symmetry.space_group_name_H-M   'P 1'
#
loop_
_entity.id
_entity.type
_entity.pdbx_description
1 polymer ?
#
loop_
_entity_poly.entity_id
_entity_poly.type
_entity_poly.pdbx_seq_one_letter_code
_entity_poly.pdbx_strand_id
1 'polypeptide(L)'
;RNATAEFNRVVRFLTGVEPDEMANHDNGQGAGRSHCLALLYQGPDAVEKVKSVLGGINPIRTAAGDYRSEFAQDLVRSGAHASANAEDALRERDVVGLADREADGSDFAGLIGEYLRRRNAHA
;
A
#
# COMPACT_ATOMS: atom_id res chain seq x y z
N ARG A 1 -33.82 -5.69 -14.69
CA ARG A 1 -32.68 -5.47 -13.77
C ARG A 1 -32.63 -3.98 -13.47
N ASN A 2 -32.67 -3.59 -12.20
CA ASN A 2 -32.75 -2.18 -11.78
C ASN A 2 -31.34 -1.56 -11.79
N ALA A 3 -31.12 -0.49 -12.57
CA ALA A 3 -29.82 0.16 -12.73
C ALA A 3 -29.22 0.65 -11.40
N THR A 4 -30.07 1.11 -10.47
CA THR A 4 -29.65 1.56 -9.14
C THR A 4 -29.05 0.43 -8.31
N ALA A 5 -29.62 -0.78 -8.40
CA ALA A 5 -29.12 -1.93 -7.64
C ALA A 5 -27.75 -2.40 -8.14
N GLU A 6 -27.48 -2.31 -9.44
CA GLU A 6 -26.17 -2.66 -10.01
C GLU A 6 -25.13 -1.57 -9.69
N PHE A 7 -25.52 -0.30 -9.75
CA PHE A 7 -24.66 0.82 -9.32
C PHE A 7 -24.25 0.67 -7.85
N ASN A 8 -25.20 0.41 -6.96
CA ASN A 8 -24.92 0.26 -5.53
C ASN A 8 -23.98 -0.92 -5.25
N ARG A 9 -24.11 -2.03 -5.98
CA ARG A 9 -23.17 -3.16 -5.87
C ARG A 9 -21.74 -2.75 -6.24
N VAL A 10 -21.56 -1.98 -7.31
CA VAL A 10 -20.24 -1.52 -7.73
C VAL A 10 -19.62 -0.60 -6.68
N VAL A 11 -20.38 0.37 -6.17
CA VAL A 11 -19.89 1.28 -5.12
C VAL A 11 -19.52 0.51 -3.86
N ARG A 12 -20.37 -0.41 -3.40
CA ARG A 12 -20.08 -1.27 -2.25
C ARG A 12 -18.83 -2.12 -2.47
N PHE A 13 -18.66 -2.68 -3.67
CA PHE A 13 -17.49 -3.47 -4.01
C PHE A 13 -16.20 -2.64 -3.95
N LEU A 14 -16.21 -1.42 -4.50
CA LEU A 14 -15.05 -0.53 -4.55
C LEU A 14 -14.67 0.09 -3.21
N THR A 15 -15.68 0.47 -2.42
CA THR A 15 -15.47 1.29 -1.21
C THR A 15 -15.63 0.50 0.08
N GLY A 16 -16.29 -0.66 0.03
CA GLY A 16 -16.74 -1.39 1.21
C GLY A 16 -17.90 -0.72 1.97
N VAL A 17 -18.48 0.36 1.43
CA VAL A 17 -19.56 1.14 2.06
C VAL A 17 -20.85 0.96 1.27
N GLU A 18 -21.97 0.76 1.96
CA GLU A 18 -23.29 0.82 1.32
C GLU A 18 -23.65 2.28 1.01
N PRO A 19 -23.97 2.65 -0.25
CA PRO A 19 -24.24 4.04 -0.62
C PRO A 19 -25.36 4.69 0.20
N ASP A 20 -26.38 3.90 0.54
CA ASP A 20 -27.54 4.37 1.31
C ASP A 20 -27.17 4.69 2.77
N GLU A 21 -26.07 4.12 3.28
CA GLU A 21 -25.55 4.43 4.63
C GLU A 21 -24.72 5.72 4.65
N MET A 22 -24.29 6.25 3.49
CA MET A 22 -23.45 7.43 3.40
C MET A 22 -24.14 8.73 3.84
N ALA A 23 -25.49 8.78 3.82
CA ALA A 23 -26.26 9.95 4.22
C ALA A 23 -26.04 10.38 5.68
N ASN A 24 -25.54 9.47 6.53
CA ASN A 24 -25.26 9.71 7.95
C ASN A 24 -23.76 9.70 8.28
N HIS A 25 -22.88 9.58 7.29
CA HIS A 25 -21.45 9.58 7.52
C HIS A 25 -20.90 11.01 7.58
N ASP A 26 -20.18 11.28 8.66
CA ASP A 26 -19.34 12.47 8.80
C ASP A 26 -18.46 12.62 7.54
N ASN A 27 -18.33 13.84 7.04
CA ASN A 27 -17.76 14.21 5.72
C ASN A 27 -16.23 13.98 5.64
N GLY A 28 -15.74 12.83 6.08
CA GLY A 28 -14.32 12.48 6.09
C GLY A 28 -13.50 13.13 7.20
N GLN A 29 -14.13 13.65 8.26
CA GLN A 29 -13.44 14.30 9.38
C GLN A 29 -12.94 13.30 10.46
N GLY A 30 -13.34 12.03 10.37
CA GLY A 30 -12.90 10.95 11.26
C GLY A 30 -11.83 10.04 10.64
N ALA A 31 -11.09 9.31 11.50
CA ALA A 31 -10.17 8.27 11.04
C ALA A 31 -10.90 7.23 10.17
N GLY A 32 -10.28 6.84 9.05
CA GLY A 32 -10.84 5.82 8.16
C GLY A 32 -11.12 4.50 8.90
N ARG A 33 -12.06 3.71 8.39
CA ARG A 33 -12.48 2.43 9.00
C ARG A 33 -11.36 1.36 9.05
N SER A 34 -10.25 1.58 8.35
CA SER A 34 -9.13 0.64 8.25
C SER A 34 -7.81 1.34 8.56
N HIS A 35 -6.92 0.64 9.27
CA HIS A 35 -5.54 1.07 9.46
C HIS A 35 -4.68 0.66 8.26
N CYS A 36 -3.84 1.58 7.81
CA CYS A 36 -2.85 1.34 6.76
C CYS A 36 -1.44 1.43 7.34
N LEU A 37 -0.53 0.60 6.84
CA LEU A 37 0.91 0.72 7.10
C LEU A 37 1.57 1.44 5.92
N ALA A 38 2.17 2.60 6.19
CA ALA A 38 2.97 3.33 5.21
C ALA A 38 4.46 3.02 5.42
N LEU A 39 5.16 2.69 4.32
CA LEU A 39 6.59 2.39 4.32
C LEU A 39 7.28 3.23 3.25
N LEU A 40 8.43 3.82 3.60
CA LEU A 40 9.28 4.55 2.66
C LEU A 40 10.57 3.75 2.44
N TYR A 41 10.78 3.32 1.19
CA TYR A 41 11.98 2.60 0.78
C TYR A 41 12.94 3.55 0.05
N GLN A 42 14.20 3.57 0.49
CA GLN A 42 15.25 4.37 -0.11
C GLN A 42 16.35 3.48 -0.68
N GLY A 43 16.82 3.82 -1.88
CA GLY A 43 17.96 3.16 -2.52
C GLY A 43 17.92 3.27 -4.04
N PRO A 44 18.96 2.74 -4.71
CA PRO A 44 19.00 2.68 -6.17
C PRO A 44 17.81 1.88 -6.70
N ASP A 45 17.10 2.43 -7.68
CA ASP A 45 15.96 1.81 -8.35
C ASP A 45 14.82 1.36 -7.40
N ALA A 46 14.66 2.04 -6.25
CA ALA A 46 13.73 1.62 -5.20
C ALA A 46 12.28 1.43 -5.72
N VAL A 47 11.79 2.35 -6.54
CA VAL A 47 10.44 2.27 -7.12
C VAL A 47 10.26 1.01 -7.97
N GLU A 48 11.19 0.74 -8.88
CA GLU A 48 11.12 -0.43 -9.76
C GLU A 48 11.28 -1.75 -8.98
N LYS A 49 12.16 -1.79 -7.98
CA LYS A 49 12.34 -2.95 -7.11
C LYS A 49 11.09 -3.26 -6.28
N VAL A 50 10.44 -2.24 -5.72
CA VAL A 50 9.18 -2.44 -4.99
C VAL A 50 8.11 -2.96 -5.94
N LYS A 51 7.98 -2.37 -7.13
CA LYS A 51 7.02 -2.82 -8.15
C LYS A 51 7.27 -4.26 -8.60
N SER A 52 8.54 -4.66 -8.77
CA SER A 52 8.87 -6.03 -9.16
C SER A 52 8.48 -7.05 -8.11
N VAL A 53 8.57 -6.72 -6.82
CA VAL A 53 8.13 -7.61 -5.72
C VAL A 53 6.61 -7.66 -5.58
N LEU A 54 5.94 -6.51 -5.77
CA LEU A 54 4.48 -6.45 -5.70
C LEU A 54 3.79 -7.19 -6.85
N GLY A 55 4.44 -7.25 -8.01
CA GLY A 55 3.88 -7.84 -9.22
C GLY A 55 2.86 -6.94 -9.91
N GLY A 56 2.36 -7.41 -11.05
CA GLY A 56 1.39 -6.68 -11.87
C GLY A 56 0.08 -6.37 -11.14
N ILE A 57 -0.64 -5.34 -11.60
CA ILE A 57 -1.93 -4.94 -11.00
C ILE A 57 -2.98 -6.06 -11.07
N ASN A 58 -2.87 -6.97 -12.06
CA ASN A 58 -3.78 -8.10 -12.20
C ASN A 58 -3.17 -9.37 -11.59
N PRO A 59 -3.65 -9.88 -10.45
CA PRO A 59 -3.07 -11.03 -9.77
C PRO A 59 -3.12 -12.32 -10.62
N ILE A 60 -4.07 -12.44 -11.55
CA ILE A 60 -4.21 -13.59 -12.46
C ILE A 60 -3.12 -13.57 -13.57
N ARG A 61 -2.59 -12.40 -13.91
CA ARG A 61 -1.54 -12.21 -14.94
C ARG A 61 -0.15 -12.00 -14.34
N THR A 62 -0.03 -12.16 -13.04
CA THR A 62 1.18 -11.91 -12.26
C THR A 62 1.96 -13.22 -12.12
N ALA A 63 3.30 -13.17 -12.08
CA ALA A 63 4.11 -14.38 -11.95
C ALA A 63 3.87 -15.04 -10.58
N ALA A 64 3.95 -16.37 -10.53
CA ALA A 64 3.90 -17.10 -9.27
C ALA A 64 5.08 -16.67 -8.38
N GLY A 65 4.80 -16.33 -7.12
CA GLY A 65 5.77 -15.82 -6.16
C GLY A 65 5.74 -14.30 -5.93
N ASP A 66 5.03 -13.54 -6.75
CA ASP A 66 4.82 -12.10 -6.50
C ASP A 66 3.74 -11.89 -5.42
N TYR A 67 3.84 -10.80 -4.66
CA TYR A 67 2.91 -10.53 -3.54
C TYR A 67 1.43 -10.58 -3.97
N ARG A 68 1.08 -9.94 -5.10
CA ARG A 68 -0.31 -9.92 -5.56
C ARG A 68 -0.80 -11.29 -6.01
N SER A 69 0.07 -12.17 -6.50
CA SER A 69 -0.33 -13.55 -6.84
C SER A 69 -0.71 -14.36 -5.59
N GLU A 70 -0.05 -14.10 -4.45
CA GLU A 70 -0.21 -14.90 -3.24
C GLU A 70 -1.20 -14.29 -2.23
N PHE A 71 -1.32 -12.97 -2.18
CA PHE A 71 -2.03 -12.25 -1.10
C PHE A 71 -3.18 -11.36 -1.57
N ALA A 72 -3.31 -11.05 -2.87
CA ALA A 72 -4.45 -10.26 -3.35
C ALA A 72 -5.73 -11.12 -3.37
N GLN A 73 -6.83 -10.57 -2.86
CA GLN A 73 -8.13 -11.25 -2.92
C GLN A 73 -8.81 -11.06 -4.27
N ASP A 74 -8.73 -9.84 -4.81
CA ASP A 74 -9.23 -9.46 -6.13
C ASP A 74 -8.51 -8.18 -6.61
N LEU A 75 -8.92 -7.64 -7.76
CA LEU A 75 -8.32 -6.45 -8.37
C LEU A 75 -8.39 -5.21 -7.47
N VAL A 76 -9.46 -5.06 -6.69
CA VAL A 76 -9.72 -3.89 -5.86
C VAL A 76 -9.07 -4.04 -4.49
N ARG A 77 -8.98 -5.28 -4.00
CA ARG A 77 -8.35 -5.67 -2.74
C ARG A 77 -7.00 -6.32 -3.00
N SER A 78 -6.10 -5.54 -3.61
CA SER A 78 -4.77 -6.00 -4.00
C SER A 78 -3.77 -6.11 -2.83
N GLY A 79 -4.18 -5.79 -1.60
CA GLY A 79 -3.36 -5.88 -0.38
C GLY A 79 -2.28 -4.81 -0.23
N ALA A 80 -1.75 -4.28 -1.34
CA ALA A 80 -0.69 -3.27 -1.32
C ALA A 80 -0.77 -2.29 -2.50
N HIS A 81 -0.30 -1.06 -2.21
CA HIS A 81 -0.07 0.05 -3.15
C HIS A 81 1.43 0.38 -3.21
N ALA A 82 1.89 0.85 -4.36
CA ALA A 82 3.20 1.46 -4.52
C ALA A 82 3.15 2.53 -5.61
N SER A 83 4.00 3.54 -5.47
CA SER A 83 4.13 4.63 -6.44
C SER A 83 4.53 4.11 -7.82
N ALA A 84 3.98 4.70 -8.88
CA ALA A 84 4.20 4.22 -10.25
C ALA A 84 5.59 4.60 -10.80
N ASN A 85 6.10 5.75 -10.37
CA ASN A 85 7.35 6.36 -10.79
C ASN A 85 7.92 7.23 -9.64
N ALA A 86 9.10 7.82 -9.84
CA ALA A 86 9.78 8.64 -8.84
C ALA A 86 9.02 9.95 -8.52
N GLU A 87 8.38 10.58 -9.50
CA GLU A 87 7.60 11.81 -9.30
C GLU A 87 6.39 11.54 -8.39
N ASP A 88 5.67 10.45 -8.65
CA ASP A 88 4.58 9.98 -7.78
C ASP A 88 5.08 9.66 -6.37
N ALA A 89 6.26 9.04 -6.23
CA ALA A 89 6.82 8.74 -4.93
C ALA A 89 7.11 10.01 -4.11
N LEU A 90 7.62 11.07 -4.75
CA LEU A 90 7.86 12.37 -4.13
C LEU A 90 6.58 13.03 -3.64
N ARG A 91 5.49 12.94 -4.42
CA ARG A 91 4.18 13.48 -4.06
C ARG A 91 3.49 12.64 -2.98
N GLU A 92 3.51 11.32 -3.13
CA GLU A 92 2.78 10.41 -2.25
C GLU A 92 3.37 10.38 -0.84
N ARG A 93 4.70 10.44 -0.69
CA ARG A 93 5.34 10.50 0.63
C ARG A 93 4.96 11.77 1.42
N ASP A 94 4.67 12.87 0.72
CA ASP A 94 4.18 14.10 1.36
C ASP A 94 2.76 13.90 1.89
N VAL A 95 1.86 13.34 1.06
CA VAL A 95 0.48 13.04 1.43
C VAL A 95 0.39 12.12 2.65
N VAL A 96 1.26 11.10 2.75
CA VAL A 96 1.24 10.15 3.88
C VAL A 96 2.11 10.59 5.07
N GLY A 97 2.70 11.79 5.03
CA GLY A 97 3.47 12.35 6.15
C GLY A 97 4.85 11.71 6.38
N LEU A 98 5.48 11.20 5.31
CA LEU A 98 6.81 10.60 5.34
C LEU A 98 7.88 11.46 4.64
N ALA A 99 7.54 12.63 4.09
CA ALA A 99 8.49 13.49 3.37
C ALA A 99 9.71 13.90 4.21
N ASP A 100 9.50 14.29 5.47
CA ASP A 100 10.58 14.77 6.35
C ASP A 100 11.45 13.62 6.91
N ARG A 101 10.93 12.38 6.92
CA ARG A 101 11.60 11.20 7.48
C ARG A 101 12.83 10.76 6.68
N GLU A 102 13.04 11.30 5.49
CA GLU A 102 14.25 11.02 4.69
C GLU A 102 15.52 11.58 5.32
N ALA A 103 15.42 12.68 6.06
CA ALA A 103 16.56 13.34 6.69
C ALA A 103 17.01 12.63 7.98
N ASP A 104 16.08 11.96 8.67
CA ASP A 104 16.30 11.35 9.99
C ASP A 104 16.97 9.97 9.91
N GLY A 105 17.15 9.43 8.70
CA GLY A 105 17.66 8.09 8.47
C GLY A 105 16.60 6.99 8.63
N SER A 106 17.01 5.74 8.55
CA SER A 106 16.10 4.59 8.60
C SER A 106 16.20 3.84 9.93
N ASP A 107 15.10 3.82 10.69
CA ASP A 107 14.96 3.01 11.90
C ASP A 107 15.26 1.53 11.63
N PHE A 108 14.80 1.03 10.48
CA PHE A 108 15.05 -0.33 10.03
C PHE A 108 16.53 -0.57 9.72
N ALA A 109 17.23 0.38 9.09
CA ALA A 109 18.65 0.23 8.83
C ALA A 109 19.45 0.13 10.14
N GLY A 110 19.08 0.91 11.16
CA GLY A 110 19.65 0.81 12.49
C GLY A 110 19.44 -0.58 13.10
N LEU A 111 18.20 -1.09 13.05
CA LEU A 111 17.81 -2.39 13.59
C LEU A 111 18.49 -3.56 12.86
N ILE A 112 18.53 -3.53 11.53
CA ILE A 112 19.22 -4.52 10.70
C ILE A 112 20.72 -4.49 10.99
N GLY A 113 21.33 -3.30 11.06
CA GLY A 113 22.74 -3.15 11.40
C GLY A 113 23.07 -3.74 12.78
N GLU A 114 22.22 -3.51 13.77
CA GLU A 114 22.36 -4.12 15.10
C GLU A 114 22.21 -5.65 15.06
N TYR A 115 21.22 -6.18 14.34
CA TYR A 115 21.05 -7.62 14.15
C TYR A 115 22.28 -8.26 13.51
N LEU A 116 22.80 -7.68 12.43
CA LEU A 116 23.97 -8.18 11.72
C LEU A 116 25.23 -8.14 12.61
N ARG A 117 25.42 -7.08 13.40
CA ARG A 117 26.51 -7.01 14.39
C ARG A 117 26.41 -8.13 15.44
N ARG A 118 25.23 -8.36 16.00
CA ARG A 118 25.00 -9.44 16.98
C ARG A 118 25.27 -10.82 16.38
N ARG A 119 24.76 -11.07 15.17
CA ARG A 119 25.00 -12.34 14.47
C ARG A 119 26.49 -12.59 14.24
N ASN A 120 27.23 -11.58 13.80
CA ASN A 120 28.65 -11.70 13.49
C ASN A 120 29.54 -11.76 14.73
N ALA A 121 29.07 -11.31 15.90
CA ALA A 121 29.78 -11.44 17.17
C ALA A 121 29.66 -12.85 17.79
N HIS A 122 28.73 -13.68 17.30
CA HIS A 122 28.50 -15.06 17.75
C HIS A 122 28.91 -16.11 16.69
N ALA A 123 29.54 -15.68 15.60
CA ALA A 123 30.12 -16.53 14.55
C ALA A 123 31.64 -16.55 14.68
#